data_AF-A0AAW0YUK8-F1
#
_entry.id   AF-A0AAW0YUK8-F1
#
_cell.length_a   1.000
_cell.length_b   1.000
_cell.length_c   1.000
_cell.angle_alpha   90.00
_cell.angle_beta   90.00
_cell.angle_gamma   90.00
#
_symmetry.space_group_name_H-M   'P 1'
#
loop_
_entity.id
_entity.type
_entity.pdbx_description
1 polymer ?
#
loop_
_entity_poly.entity_id
_entity_poly.type
_entity_poly.pdbx_seq_one_letter_code
_entity_poly.pdbx_strand_id
1 'polypeptide(L)'
;MFVNLFNVSTPSAPFARFQDCKDLMALCDKFDCSSSIIQGVRARIKDLIPGRQWAVLIYAGERKDVELAVSVLNDMDTEHFLKNYRTYYRTTFGHRCVDVPPEDILKNTDYKDRMRMLPSSWQAILYDLCWSQEDRGFNERNDQLSISDDWGVIAENFVLGDPEG
;
A
#
# COMPACT_ATOMS: atom_id res chain seq x y z
N MET A 1 34.32 -23.10 23.23
CA MET A 1 34.67 -21.82 22.56
C MET A 1 33.41 -21.34 21.86
N PHE A 2 32.70 -20.39 22.48
CA PHE A 2 31.45 -19.83 21.94
C PHE A 2 31.82 -18.81 20.85
N VAL A 3 31.32 -19.02 19.64
CA VAL A 3 31.55 -18.11 18.53
C VAL A 3 30.57 -16.94 18.67
N ASN A 4 31.05 -15.84 19.26
CA ASN A 4 30.41 -14.53 19.17
C ASN A 4 30.54 -14.02 17.74
N LEU A 5 29.57 -14.40 16.89
CA LEU A 5 29.42 -13.81 15.56
C LEU A 5 28.61 -12.53 15.72
N PHE A 6 29.26 -11.46 16.18
CA PHE A 6 28.74 -10.11 16.03
C PHE A 6 28.58 -9.85 14.53
N ASN A 7 27.34 -9.99 14.05
CA ASN A 7 26.96 -9.67 12.69
C ASN A 7 26.93 -8.14 12.57
N VAL A 8 28.10 -7.53 12.34
CA VAL A 8 28.29 -6.10 12.02
C VAL A 8 28.00 -5.82 10.54
N SER A 9 27.22 -6.68 9.90
CA SER A 9 26.75 -6.44 8.54
C SER A 9 25.50 -5.60 8.66
N THR A 10 25.59 -4.28 8.43
CA THR A 10 24.39 -3.51 8.08
C THR A 10 23.78 -4.23 6.89
N PRO A 11 22.58 -4.83 6.98
CA PRO A 11 22.02 -5.57 5.87
C PRO A 11 21.66 -4.55 4.78
N SER A 12 22.63 -4.29 3.90
CA SER A 12 22.39 -3.61 2.65
C SER A 12 21.71 -4.62 1.74
N ALA A 13 20.39 -4.76 1.90
CA ALA A 13 19.59 -5.42 0.89
C ALA A 13 19.82 -4.66 -0.42
N PRO A 14 20.15 -5.34 -1.54
CA PRO A 14 20.25 -4.69 -2.85
C PRO A 14 18.90 -4.04 -3.21
N PHE A 15 18.79 -3.43 -4.40
CA PHE A 15 17.51 -2.92 -4.92
C PHE A 15 16.49 -4.06 -5.02
N ALA A 16 15.84 -4.37 -3.89
CA ALA A 16 14.91 -5.45 -3.70
C ALA A 16 13.57 -4.98 -4.26
N ARG A 17 12.94 -5.83 -5.06
CA ARG A 17 11.58 -5.58 -5.51
C ARG A 17 10.67 -5.61 -4.28
N PHE A 18 9.49 -5.01 -4.40
CA PHE A 18 8.51 -5.06 -3.32
C PHE A 18 8.16 -6.51 -2.94
N GLN A 19 8.05 -7.40 -3.93
CA GLN A 19 7.82 -8.83 -3.70
C GLN A 19 8.92 -9.47 -2.83
N ASP A 20 10.19 -9.17 -3.09
CA ASP A 20 11.31 -9.69 -2.28
C ASP A 20 11.19 -9.23 -0.81
N CYS A 21 10.72 -8.00 -0.59
CA CYS A 21 10.50 -7.47 0.76
C CYS A 21 9.31 -8.15 1.45
N LYS A 22 8.22 -8.45 0.72
CA LYS A 22 7.08 -9.23 1.24
C LYS A 22 7.53 -10.63 1.66
N ASP A 23 8.29 -11.30 0.81
CA ASP A 23 8.78 -12.66 1.06
C ASP A 23 9.72 -12.68 2.26
N LEU A 24 10.63 -11.71 2.36
CA LEU A 24 11.53 -11.57 3.50
C LEU A 24 10.77 -11.29 4.81
N MET A 25 9.72 -10.47 4.77
CA MET A 25 8.87 -10.22 5.94
C MET A 25 8.14 -11.49 6.38
N ALA A 26 7.59 -12.26 5.44
CA ALA A 26 6.94 -13.53 5.75
C ALA A 26 7.92 -14.56 6.36
N LEU A 27 9.18 -14.57 5.92
CA LEU A 27 10.23 -15.35 6.55
C LEU A 27 10.52 -14.86 7.96
N CYS A 28 10.59 -13.54 8.19
CA CYS A 28 10.80 -12.98 9.52
C CYS A 28 9.72 -13.41 10.51
N ASP A 29 8.45 -13.38 10.09
CA ASP A 29 7.33 -13.85 10.91
C ASP A 29 7.43 -15.34 11.24
N LYS A 30 7.91 -16.15 10.28
CA LYS A 30 8.01 -17.60 10.44
C LYS A 30 9.14 -18.04 11.37
N PHE A 31 10.25 -17.31 11.37
CA PHE A 31 11.48 -17.68 12.08
C PHE A 31 11.74 -16.87 13.34
N ASP A 32 10.77 -16.05 13.79
CA ASP A 32 10.87 -15.18 14.97
C ASP A 32 12.16 -14.34 14.96
N CYS A 33 12.38 -13.66 13.82
CA CYS A 33 13.60 -12.89 13.61
C CYS A 33 13.71 -11.71 14.58
N SER A 34 14.95 -11.28 14.86
CA SER A 34 15.19 -10.13 15.74
C SER A 34 14.50 -8.86 15.24
N SER A 35 13.98 -8.06 16.16
CA SER A 35 13.28 -6.80 15.87
C SER A 35 14.04 -5.83 14.96
N SER A 36 15.39 -5.80 15.05
CA SER A 36 16.25 -4.99 14.19
C SER A 36 16.17 -5.37 12.71
N ILE A 37 16.06 -6.68 12.40
CA ILE A 37 15.90 -7.18 11.03
C ILE A 37 14.51 -6.82 10.53
N ILE A 38 13.46 -7.07 11.32
CA ILE A 38 12.08 -6.74 10.98
C ILE A 38 11.95 -5.24 10.67
N GLN A 39 12.54 -4.38 11.52
CA GLN A 39 12.56 -2.94 11.31
C GLN A 39 13.29 -2.55 10.03
N GLY A 40 14.42 -3.21 9.71
CA GLY A 40 15.14 -2.98 8.45
C GLY A 40 14.29 -3.30 7.22
N VAL A 41 13.57 -4.44 7.23
CA VAL A 41 12.67 -4.80 6.12
C VAL A 41 11.48 -3.85 6.05
N ARG A 42 10.88 -3.46 7.19
CA ARG A 42 9.81 -2.46 7.23
C ARG A 42 10.24 -1.12 6.67
N ALA A 43 11.41 -0.61 7.08
CA ALA A 43 11.96 0.63 6.55
C ALA A 43 12.13 0.54 5.02
N ARG A 44 12.61 -0.61 4.53
CA ARG A 44 12.76 -0.82 3.09
C ARG A 44 11.43 -0.85 2.35
N ILE A 45 10.38 -1.42 2.95
CA ILE A 45 9.03 -1.37 2.39
C ILE A 45 8.53 0.08 2.32
N LYS A 46 8.79 0.89 3.36
CA LYS A 46 8.44 2.31 3.36
C LYS A 46 9.15 3.09 2.25
N ASP A 47 10.42 2.82 1.98
CA ASP A 47 11.15 3.42 0.86
C ASP A 47 10.54 3.10 -0.52
N LEU A 48 9.78 2.01 -0.62
CA LEU A 48 9.14 1.55 -1.86
C LEU A 48 7.72 2.06 -2.04
N ILE A 49 7.18 2.86 -1.11
CA ILE A 49 5.82 3.42 -1.20
C ILE A 49 5.63 4.29 -2.44
N PRO A 50 6.54 5.21 -2.80
CA PRO A 50 6.33 6.10 -3.95
C PRO A 50 6.13 5.31 -5.24
N GLY A 51 4.98 5.51 -5.88
CA GLY A 51 4.58 4.82 -7.12
C GLY A 51 4.06 3.38 -6.93
N ARG A 52 3.93 2.92 -5.68
CA ARG A 52 3.37 1.61 -5.30
C ARG A 52 2.36 1.71 -4.16
N GLN A 53 1.80 2.90 -3.90
CA GLN A 53 0.96 3.18 -2.75
C GLN A 53 -0.16 2.14 -2.59
N TRP A 54 -0.93 1.86 -3.64
CA TRP A 54 -1.98 0.85 -3.58
C TRP A 54 -1.50 -0.58 -3.29
N ALA A 55 -0.36 -0.99 -3.83
CA ALA A 55 0.19 -2.32 -3.58
C ALA A 55 0.60 -2.47 -2.11
N VAL A 56 1.18 -1.42 -1.54
CA VAL A 56 1.62 -1.41 -0.14
C VAL A 56 0.42 -1.28 0.80
N LEU A 57 -0.62 -0.51 0.44
CA LEU A 57 -1.85 -0.39 1.22
C LEU A 57 -2.60 -1.73 1.30
N ILE A 58 -2.72 -2.45 0.19
CA ILE A 58 -3.34 -3.78 0.17
C ILE A 58 -2.54 -4.74 1.03
N TYR A 59 -1.21 -4.73 0.90
CA TYR A 59 -0.35 -5.55 1.74
C TYR A 59 -0.45 -5.22 3.24
N ALA A 60 -0.56 -3.94 3.58
CA ALA A 60 -0.83 -3.51 4.95
C ALA A 60 -2.16 -4.07 5.45
N GLY A 61 -3.20 -4.04 4.61
CA GLY A 61 -4.52 -4.60 4.93
C GLY A 61 -4.51 -6.12 5.13
N GLU A 62 -3.79 -6.87 4.29
CA GLU A 62 -3.58 -8.32 4.45
C GLU A 62 -2.97 -8.67 5.82
N ARG A 63 -2.11 -7.78 6.35
CA ARG A 63 -1.40 -7.96 7.61
C ARG A 63 -2.05 -7.27 8.80
N LYS A 64 -3.12 -6.49 8.59
CA LYS A 64 -3.67 -5.54 9.56
C LYS A 64 -2.60 -4.59 10.14
N ASP A 65 -1.62 -4.18 9.31
CA ASP A 65 -0.53 -3.28 9.73
C ASP A 65 -0.95 -1.82 9.55
N VAL A 66 -1.63 -1.27 10.57
CA VAL A 66 -2.18 0.09 10.55
C VAL A 66 -1.07 1.14 10.40
N GLU A 67 0.07 0.98 11.06
CA GLU A 67 1.20 1.92 10.96
C GLU A 67 1.74 2.02 9.52
N LEU A 68 1.80 0.88 8.82
CA LEU A 68 2.19 0.86 7.42
C LEU A 68 1.13 1.52 6.53
N ALA A 69 -0.16 1.25 6.79
CA ALA A 69 -1.25 1.89 6.05
C ALA A 69 -1.22 3.42 6.18
N VAL A 70 -1.01 3.94 7.39
CA VAL A 70 -0.86 5.39 7.65
C VAL A 70 0.34 5.97 6.89
N SER A 71 1.46 5.25 6.88
CA SER A 71 2.66 5.69 6.13
C SER A 71 2.36 5.78 4.62
N VAL A 72 1.55 4.86 4.10
CA VAL A 72 1.12 4.86 2.70
C VAL A 72 0.13 5.98 2.40
N LEU A 73 -0.86 6.20 3.27
CA LEU A 73 -1.86 7.26 3.10
C LEU A 73 -1.22 8.65 3.14
N ASN A 74 -0.20 8.87 3.97
CA ASN A 74 0.57 10.13 4.00
C ASN A 74 1.34 10.42 2.71
N ASP A 75 1.72 9.39 1.95
CA ASP A 75 2.41 9.52 0.64
C ASP A 75 1.43 9.39 -0.54
N MET A 76 0.14 9.26 -0.24
CA MET A 76 -0.91 9.17 -1.25
C MET A 76 -1.36 10.58 -1.64
N ASP A 77 -1.83 10.71 -2.87
CA ASP A 77 -2.57 11.88 -3.33
C ASP A 77 -3.80 11.45 -4.13
N THR A 78 -4.66 12.42 -4.43
CA THR A 78 -5.90 12.22 -5.18
C THR A 78 -5.65 11.63 -6.57
N GLU A 79 -4.55 12.04 -7.23
CA GLU A 79 -4.21 11.54 -8.56
C GLU A 79 -3.90 10.04 -8.48
N HIS A 80 -2.97 9.62 -7.61
CA HIS A 80 -2.53 8.24 -7.44
C HIS A 80 -3.66 7.34 -6.91
N PHE A 81 -4.52 7.88 -6.04
CA PHE A 81 -5.65 7.17 -5.50
C PHE A 81 -6.69 6.86 -6.58
N LEU A 82 -7.13 7.88 -7.34
CA LEU A 82 -8.17 7.72 -8.37
C LEU A 82 -7.64 7.23 -9.71
N LYS A 83 -6.31 7.21 -9.93
CA LYS A 83 -5.66 6.91 -11.21
C LYS A 83 -6.24 5.67 -11.85
N ASN A 84 -6.98 5.83 -12.95
CA ASN A 84 -7.46 4.70 -13.70
C ASN A 84 -6.39 4.29 -14.70
N TYR A 85 -5.69 3.20 -14.41
CA TYR A 85 -4.62 2.73 -15.28
C TYR A 85 -5.10 1.78 -16.39
N ARG A 86 -6.41 1.69 -16.66
CA ARG A 86 -7.05 0.77 -17.63
C ARG A 86 -6.63 0.95 -19.11
N THR A 87 -5.51 1.62 -19.39
CA THR A 87 -5.14 2.14 -20.71
C THR A 87 -3.74 1.74 -21.16
N TYR A 88 -3.24 0.51 -20.93
CA TYR A 88 -1.92 0.16 -21.50
C TYR A 88 -1.69 -1.21 -22.14
N TYR A 89 -2.66 -2.13 -22.22
CA TYR A 89 -2.47 -3.35 -23.02
C TYR A 89 -3.64 -3.67 -23.94
N ARG A 90 -4.03 -2.71 -24.79
CA ARG A 90 -4.63 -3.09 -26.07
C ARG A 90 -3.50 -3.50 -27.01
N THR A 91 -3.04 -4.75 -26.84
CA THR A 91 -2.39 -5.60 -27.84
C THR A 91 -1.41 -4.93 -28.80
N THR A 92 -0.12 -5.02 -28.49
CA THR A 92 0.91 -5.12 -29.53
C THR A 92 1.84 -6.27 -29.16
N PHE A 93 1.80 -7.31 -30.00
CA PHE A 93 2.64 -8.52 -30.01
C PHE A 93 2.20 -9.67 -29.10
N GLY A 94 1.77 -10.74 -29.78
CA GLY A 94 1.42 -12.01 -29.16
C GLY A 94 2.59 -12.69 -28.46
N HIS A 95 2.22 -13.63 -27.58
CA HIS A 95 3.08 -14.65 -26.99
C HIS A 95 4.40 -14.17 -26.36
N ARG A 96 4.29 -13.74 -25.10
CA ARG A 96 4.99 -14.35 -23.95
C ARG A 96 4.34 -13.81 -22.68
N CYS A 97 3.86 -14.70 -21.81
CA CYS A 97 3.57 -14.34 -20.43
C CYS A 97 4.92 -14.03 -19.77
N VAL A 98 5.39 -12.80 -19.91
CA VAL A 98 6.42 -12.28 -19.02
C VAL A 98 5.74 -12.20 -17.67
N ASP A 99 6.31 -12.84 -16.65
CA ASP A 99 5.81 -12.77 -15.28
C ASP A 99 5.72 -11.29 -14.85
N VAL A 100 4.54 -10.69 -15.03
CA VAL A 100 4.25 -9.33 -14.59
C VAL A 100 4.20 -9.41 -13.06
N PRO A 101 5.07 -8.67 -12.35
CA PRO A 101 5.02 -8.64 -10.90
C PRO A 101 3.59 -8.29 -10.41
N PRO A 102 3.07 -8.94 -9.36
CA PRO A 102 1.69 -8.71 -8.90
C PRO A 102 1.37 -7.24 -8.64
N GLU A 103 2.35 -6.44 -8.21
CA GLU A 103 2.22 -4.99 -8.03
C GLU A 103 1.89 -4.22 -9.32
N ASP A 104 2.31 -4.72 -10.48
CA ASP A 104 2.07 -4.12 -11.80
C ASP A 104 0.69 -4.51 -12.35
N ILE A 105 0.02 -5.52 -11.78
CA ILE A 105 -1.36 -5.88 -12.11
C ILE A 105 -2.32 -4.76 -11.69
N LEU A 106 -2.05 -4.11 -10.56
CA LEU A 106 -2.85 -2.99 -10.04
C LEU A 106 -2.84 -1.77 -10.98
N LYS A 107 -1.85 -1.68 -11.88
CA LYS A 107 -1.81 -0.71 -12.96
C LYS A 107 -2.80 -1.02 -14.08
N ASN A 108 -3.82 -1.84 -13.88
CA ASN A 108 -4.92 -2.03 -14.85
C ASN A 108 -6.30 -1.99 -14.21
N THR A 109 -6.33 -1.80 -12.91
CA THR A 109 -7.53 -1.77 -12.10
C THR A 109 -7.88 -0.33 -11.78
N ASP A 110 -9.16 -0.01 -11.71
CA ASP A 110 -9.58 1.29 -11.20
C ASP A 110 -9.48 1.32 -9.66
N TYR A 111 -9.77 2.46 -9.04
CA TYR A 111 -9.69 2.58 -7.58
C TYR A 111 -10.73 1.72 -6.86
N LYS A 112 -11.90 1.45 -7.48
CA LYS A 112 -12.97 0.65 -6.88
C LYS A 112 -12.54 -0.81 -6.78
N ASP A 113 -11.90 -1.32 -7.83
CA ASP A 113 -11.33 -2.66 -7.84
C ASP A 113 -10.24 -2.81 -6.78
N ARG A 114 -9.36 -1.82 -6.64
CA ARG A 114 -8.32 -1.82 -5.60
C ARG A 114 -8.89 -1.72 -4.19
N MET A 115 -9.93 -0.89 -4.00
CA MET A 115 -10.65 -0.79 -2.73
C MET A 115 -11.24 -2.14 -2.31
N ARG A 116 -11.81 -2.91 -3.24
CA ARG A 116 -12.35 -4.25 -2.96
C ARG A 116 -11.30 -5.27 -2.48
N MET A 117 -10.01 -5.01 -2.72
CA MET A 117 -8.92 -5.87 -2.26
C MET A 117 -8.53 -5.60 -0.79
N LEU A 118 -9.01 -4.52 -0.19
CA LEU A 118 -8.77 -4.19 1.22
C LEU A 118 -9.73 -4.94 2.15
N PRO A 119 -9.40 -5.06 3.45
CA PRO A 119 -10.34 -5.51 4.47
C PRO A 119 -11.62 -4.66 4.48
N SER A 120 -12.78 -5.27 4.72
CA SER A 120 -14.08 -4.56 4.67
C SER A 120 -14.18 -3.41 5.66
N SER A 121 -13.52 -3.50 6.82
CA SER A 121 -13.42 -2.39 7.79
C SER A 121 -12.69 -1.20 7.19
N TRP A 122 -11.52 -1.45 6.59
CA TRP A 122 -10.70 -0.41 5.96
C TRP A 122 -11.40 0.22 4.75
N GLN A 123 -12.16 -0.57 3.98
CA GLN A 123 -13.00 -0.04 2.91
C GLN A 123 -13.98 0.99 3.46
N ALA A 124 -14.73 0.64 4.51
CA ALA A 124 -15.72 1.52 5.11
C ALA A 124 -15.09 2.83 5.64
N ILE A 125 -13.97 2.71 6.35
CA ILE A 125 -13.24 3.86 6.90
C ILE A 125 -12.75 4.77 5.76
N LEU A 126 -12.06 4.21 4.76
CA LEU A 126 -11.55 5.02 3.65
C LEU A 126 -12.66 5.65 2.82
N TYR A 127 -13.82 4.98 2.66
CA TYR A 127 -14.96 5.62 1.99
C TYR A 127 -15.49 6.82 2.79
N ASP A 128 -15.58 6.71 4.11
CA ASP A 128 -16.05 7.80 4.97
C ASP A 128 -15.07 8.97 5.02
N LEU A 129 -13.78 8.68 5.14
CA LEU A 129 -12.72 9.69 5.21
C LEU A 129 -12.48 10.39 3.87
N CYS A 130 -12.48 9.65 2.76
CA CYS A 130 -12.22 10.24 1.44
C CYS A 130 -13.44 10.99 0.89
N TRP A 131 -14.67 10.64 1.32
CA TRP A 131 -15.92 11.19 0.79
C TRP A 131 -16.89 11.66 1.87
N SER A 132 -16.37 12.31 2.92
CA SER A 132 -17.13 12.89 4.02
C SER A 132 -18.37 13.67 3.54
N GLN A 133 -19.48 13.53 4.28
CA GLN A 133 -20.79 14.09 3.95
C GLN A 133 -20.83 15.61 3.79
N GLU A 134 -19.88 16.35 4.37
CA GLU A 134 -19.89 17.81 4.36
C GLU A 134 -19.63 18.41 2.95
N ASP A 135 -18.99 17.64 2.07
CA ASP A 135 -18.79 18.01 0.66
C ASP A 135 -19.89 17.48 -0.29
N ARG A 136 -21.02 16.99 0.25
CA ARG A 136 -22.25 16.76 -0.54
C ARG A 136 -22.97 18.06 -0.93
N GLY A 137 -22.21 19.13 -1.14
CA GLY A 137 -22.65 20.23 -1.99
C GLY A 137 -22.88 19.67 -3.39
N PHE A 138 -24.12 19.26 -3.66
CA PHE A 138 -24.59 18.82 -4.97
C PHE A 138 -24.23 19.90 -6.01
N ASN A 139 -23.10 19.72 -6.70
CA ASN A 139 -22.84 20.45 -7.93
C ASN A 139 -23.60 19.69 -9.03
N GLU A 140 -24.86 20.07 -9.25
CA GLU A 140 -25.76 19.54 -10.31
C GLU A 140 -25.18 19.63 -11.74
N ARG A 141 -23.96 20.16 -11.91
CA ARG A 141 -23.33 20.39 -13.20
C ARG A 141 -22.24 19.38 -13.57
N ASN A 142 -21.64 18.67 -12.61
CA ASN A 142 -20.59 17.68 -12.88
C ASN A 142 -20.73 16.54 -11.87
N ASP A 143 -21.07 15.33 -12.33
CA ASP A 143 -21.15 14.08 -11.54
C ASP A 143 -19.78 13.61 -11.01
N GLN A 144 -19.01 14.48 -10.36
CA GLN A 144 -17.74 14.16 -9.73
C GLN A 144 -17.85 14.39 -8.23
N LEU A 145 -17.84 13.28 -7.49
CA LEU A 145 -17.59 13.28 -6.05
C LEU A 145 -16.28 14.02 -5.77
N SER A 146 -16.33 15.12 -5.03
CA SER A 146 -15.13 15.74 -4.46
C SER A 146 -14.51 14.74 -3.48
N ILE A 147 -13.24 14.42 -3.69
CA ILE A 147 -12.45 13.62 -2.76
C ILE A 147 -11.58 14.58 -1.95
N SER A 148 -11.33 14.26 -0.68
CA SER A 148 -10.40 15.05 0.13
C SER A 148 -9.02 15.08 -0.54
N ASP A 149 -8.45 16.28 -0.67
CA ASP A 149 -7.07 16.49 -1.10
C ASP A 149 -6.09 16.51 0.09
N ASP A 150 -6.58 16.49 1.33
CA ASP A 150 -5.74 16.43 2.54
C ASP A 150 -5.56 14.99 3.01
N TRP A 151 -4.60 14.32 2.37
CA TRP A 151 -4.24 12.93 2.65
C TRP A 151 -3.54 12.73 3.99
N GLY A 152 -2.95 13.79 4.56
CA GLY A 152 -2.40 13.78 5.92
C GLY A 152 -3.52 13.62 6.96
N VAL A 153 -4.59 14.41 6.83
CA VAL A 153 -5.78 14.30 7.69
C VAL A 153 -6.48 12.94 7.52
N ILE A 154 -6.55 12.41 6.29
CA ILE A 154 -7.06 11.05 6.06
C ILE A 154 -6.20 10.03 6.83
N ALA A 155 -4.88 10.12 6.74
CA ALA A 155 -3.97 9.19 7.41
C ALA A 155 -4.10 9.24 8.94
N GLU A 156 -4.22 10.44 9.52
CA GLU A 156 -4.43 10.62 10.97
C GLU A 156 -5.75 10.03 11.44
N ASN A 157 -6.85 10.33 10.73
CA ASN A 157 -8.18 9.84 11.10
C ASN A 157 -8.37 8.34 10.83
N PHE A 158 -7.59 7.76 9.91
CA PHE A 158 -7.59 6.33 9.65
C PHE A 158 -7.22 5.52 10.89
N VAL A 159 -6.26 6.00 11.70
CA VAL A 159 -5.88 5.38 12.98
C VAL A 159 -7.03 5.39 13.98
N LEU A 160 -7.76 6.51 14.03
CA LEU A 160 -8.88 6.69 14.98
C LEU A 160 -10.11 5.88 14.57
N GLY A 161 -10.25 5.61 13.26
CA GLY A 161 -11.38 4.89 12.68
C GLY A 161 -11.27 3.37 12.72
N ASP A 162 -10.09 2.78 13.00
CA ASP A 162 -9.92 1.32 13.07
C ASP A 162 -10.14 0.79 14.50
N PRO A 163 -11.31 0.20 14.80
CA PRO A 163 -11.61 -0.31 16.14
C PRO A 163 -10.87 -1.62 16.48
N GLU A 164 -10.15 -2.22 15.53
CA GLU A 164 -9.41 -3.49 15.72
C GLU A 164 -7.87 -3.32 15.86
N GLY A 165 -7.38 -2.09 15.98
CA GLY A 165 -5.95 -1.79 16.16
C GLY A 165 -5.34 -2.29 17.47
#